data_AF-A0A2T1DAH6-F1
#
_entry.id   AF-A0A2T1DAH6-F1
#
_cell.length_a   1.000
_cell.length_b   1.000
_cell.length_c   1.000
_cell.angle_alpha   90.00
_cell.angle_beta   90.00
_cell.angle_gamma   90.00
#
_symmetry.space_group_name_H-M   'P 1'
#
loop_
_entity.id
_entity.type
_entity.pdbx_description
1 polymer ?
#
loop_
_entity_poly.entity_id
_entity_poly.type
_entity_poly.pdbx_seq_one_letter_code
_entity_poly.pdbx_strand_id
1 'polypeptide(L)'
;TQGSDTKLVGQMQPYYEAKGRKKQQIGNVTIPSLVTQIADGENGGGMMNEFPSAFMKAWHENREDGGGKSGVVGLNGTEYLEIIEAAGVNPDDYPICQGVNQHKIWQLVDPDSATPEKVESAIDQLKQTDHNFHMDGASWTNDLSWVKGYENVLEPMNQLSAAFHQKYDRLLQQDAAVAKQFEYQQALLYNLLVQTSCFRYWGQGTWTDYARELYNRGAALMK
;
A
#
# COMPACT_ATOMS: atom_id res chain seq x y z
N THR A 1 6.60 -8.65 -10.75
CA THR A 1 6.68 -9.94 -10.02
C THR A 1 5.47 -10.76 -10.42
N GLN A 2 5.67 -11.97 -10.96
CA GLN A 2 4.55 -12.90 -11.13
C GLN A 2 4.16 -13.35 -9.72
N GLY A 3 2.88 -13.19 -9.32
CA GLY A 3 2.32 -13.40 -7.97
C GLY A 3 2.44 -14.82 -7.39
N SER A 4 3.62 -15.42 -7.42
CA SER A 4 3.99 -16.58 -6.61
C SER A 4 4.77 -16.08 -5.39
N ASP A 5 4.00 -15.50 -4.49
CA ASP A 5 4.48 -14.68 -3.40
C ASP A 5 5.06 -15.51 -2.25
N THR A 6 6.19 -15.02 -1.75
CA THR A 6 7.01 -15.44 -0.59
C THR A 6 8.02 -16.56 -0.77
N LYS A 7 7.74 -17.65 -1.47
CA LYS A 7 8.75 -18.73 -1.67
C LYS A 7 9.93 -18.27 -2.53
N LEU A 8 9.64 -17.61 -3.64
CA LEU A 8 10.67 -17.14 -4.56
C LEU A 8 11.50 -15.99 -3.98
N VAL A 9 10.86 -15.12 -3.19
CA VAL A 9 11.55 -14.07 -2.44
C VAL A 9 12.44 -14.66 -1.35
N GLY A 10 11.98 -15.71 -0.67
CA GLY A 10 12.77 -16.43 0.33
C GLY A 10 14.07 -17.04 -0.20
N GLN A 11 14.19 -17.22 -1.52
CA GLN A 11 15.40 -17.76 -2.15
C GLN A 11 16.25 -16.70 -2.85
N MET A 12 16.01 -15.41 -2.58
CA MET A 12 16.69 -14.28 -3.22
C MET A 12 16.54 -14.26 -4.75
N GLN A 13 15.44 -14.76 -5.32
CA GLN A 13 15.21 -14.70 -6.78
C GLN A 13 15.37 -13.28 -7.35
N PRO A 14 14.90 -12.20 -6.69
CA PRO A 14 15.10 -10.83 -7.19
C PRO A 14 16.57 -10.47 -7.44
N TYR A 15 17.49 -10.93 -6.58
CA TYR A 15 18.93 -10.73 -6.78
C TYR A 15 19.43 -11.44 -8.04
N TYR A 16 19.05 -12.71 -8.25
CA TYR A 16 19.46 -13.46 -9.44
C TYR A 16 18.81 -12.94 -10.72
N GLU A 17 17.58 -12.44 -10.64
CA GLU A 17 16.91 -11.75 -11.74
C GLU A 17 17.67 -10.46 -12.11
N ALA A 18 18.08 -9.67 -11.12
CA ALA A 18 18.84 -8.43 -11.34
C ALA A 18 20.13 -8.66 -12.13
N LYS A 19 20.81 -9.82 -11.94
CA LYS A 19 22.01 -10.20 -12.71
C LYS A 19 21.74 -10.31 -14.22
N GLY A 20 20.51 -10.62 -14.62
CA GLY A 20 20.09 -10.71 -16.03
C GLY A 20 19.51 -9.42 -16.60
N ARG A 21 19.30 -8.37 -15.79
CA ARG A 21 18.71 -7.12 -16.26
C ARG A 21 19.76 -6.23 -16.92
N LYS A 22 19.32 -5.50 -17.96
CA LYS A 22 20.11 -4.45 -18.60
C LYS A 22 19.70 -3.08 -18.05
N LYS A 23 20.33 -2.01 -18.52
CA LYS A 23 19.87 -0.65 -18.23
C LYS A 23 18.45 -0.43 -18.78
N GLN A 24 17.72 0.48 -18.16
CA GLN A 24 16.41 0.95 -18.60
C GLN A 24 16.46 2.45 -18.90
N GLN A 25 15.39 2.95 -19.51
CA GLN A 25 15.26 4.36 -19.87
C GLN A 25 14.12 4.98 -19.06
N ILE A 26 14.37 6.10 -18.40
CA ILE A 26 13.33 6.96 -17.80
C ILE A 26 13.50 8.36 -18.38
N GLY A 27 12.45 8.87 -19.02
CA GLY A 27 12.54 10.07 -19.86
C GLY A 27 13.69 9.94 -20.87
N ASN A 28 14.61 10.90 -20.85
CA ASN A 28 15.79 10.92 -21.71
C ASN A 28 17.07 10.37 -21.04
N VAL A 29 16.97 9.80 -19.84
CA VAL A 29 18.13 9.28 -19.09
C VAL A 29 18.14 7.75 -19.06
N THR A 30 19.30 7.18 -19.39
CA THR A 30 19.55 5.74 -19.27
C THR A 30 20.11 5.41 -17.89
N ILE A 31 19.37 4.63 -17.11
CA ILE A 31 19.69 4.27 -15.72
C ILE A 31 19.80 2.75 -15.53
N PRO A 32 20.39 2.26 -14.42
CA PRO A 32 20.29 0.84 -14.05
C PRO A 32 18.83 0.38 -13.92
N SER A 33 18.54 -0.88 -14.27
CA SER A 33 17.23 -1.47 -13.94
C SER A 33 17.13 -1.72 -12.44
N LEU A 34 15.92 -1.53 -11.90
CA LEU A 34 15.58 -1.90 -10.53
C LEU A 34 14.82 -3.24 -10.54
N VAL A 35 15.24 -4.15 -9.67
CA VAL A 35 14.43 -5.32 -9.31
C VAL A 35 14.11 -5.22 -7.82
N THR A 36 12.83 -5.21 -7.50
CA THR A 36 12.35 -5.03 -6.12
C THR A 36 12.12 -6.36 -5.44
N GLN A 37 12.54 -6.46 -4.19
CA GLN A 37 12.23 -7.57 -3.31
C GLN A 37 11.19 -7.12 -2.27
N ILE A 38 9.99 -7.68 -2.34
CA ILE A 38 8.87 -7.32 -1.45
C ILE A 38 8.30 -8.61 -0.88
N ALA A 39 8.26 -8.72 0.45
CA ALA A 39 7.64 -9.84 1.15
C ALA A 39 7.33 -9.49 2.61
N ASP A 40 6.33 -10.17 3.15
CA ASP A 40 5.97 -10.15 4.56
C ASP A 40 6.91 -11.07 5.36
N GLY A 41 7.64 -10.49 6.32
CA GLY A 41 8.72 -11.18 7.05
C GLY A 41 8.25 -12.38 7.87
N GLU A 42 7.00 -12.36 8.32
CA GLU A 42 6.34 -13.40 9.08
C GLU A 42 5.91 -14.61 8.24
N ASN A 43 6.13 -14.60 6.91
CA ASN A 43 5.75 -15.74 6.10
C ASN A 43 6.64 -16.95 6.42
N GLY A 44 6.06 -17.92 7.13
CA GLY A 44 6.79 -19.03 7.72
C GLY A 44 7.49 -19.97 6.73
N GLY A 45 7.01 -20.07 5.49
CA GLY A 45 7.62 -20.94 4.49
C GLY A 45 8.93 -20.37 3.95
N GLY A 46 8.83 -19.34 3.11
CA GLY A 46 10.00 -18.73 2.47
C GLY A 46 10.76 -17.77 3.37
N MET A 47 10.07 -16.87 4.07
CA MET A 47 10.72 -15.75 4.75
C MET A 47 11.32 -16.11 6.11
N MET A 48 10.69 -16.98 6.89
CA MET A 48 11.27 -17.38 8.17
C MET A 48 12.32 -18.49 8.04
N ASN A 49 12.15 -19.43 7.11
CA ASN A 49 13.03 -20.61 7.03
C ASN A 49 14.14 -20.49 5.97
N GLU A 50 13.81 -20.03 4.76
CA GLU A 50 14.74 -20.07 3.62
C GLU A 50 15.54 -18.77 3.51
N PHE A 51 14.86 -17.64 3.67
CA PHE A 51 15.41 -16.29 3.48
C PHE A 51 16.67 -15.99 4.27
N PRO A 52 16.80 -16.28 5.58
CA PRO A 52 17.97 -15.83 6.33
C PRO A 52 19.29 -16.35 5.74
N SER A 53 19.32 -17.65 5.38
CA SER A 53 20.50 -18.26 4.78
C SER A 53 20.72 -17.82 3.33
N ALA A 54 19.65 -17.72 2.54
CA ALA A 54 19.71 -17.29 1.15
C ALA A 54 20.19 -15.83 1.02
N PHE A 55 19.71 -14.96 1.91
CA PHE A 55 20.12 -13.56 2.03
C PHE A 55 21.62 -13.45 2.28
N MET A 56 22.13 -14.13 3.32
CA MET A 56 23.56 -14.10 3.64
C MET A 56 24.41 -14.58 2.46
N LYS A 57 24.01 -15.67 1.80
CA LYS A 57 24.67 -16.17 0.60
C LYS A 57 24.68 -15.12 -0.52
N ALA A 58 23.53 -14.54 -0.86
CA ALA A 58 23.41 -13.55 -1.93
C ALA A 58 24.28 -12.31 -1.66
N TRP A 59 24.37 -11.84 -0.41
CA TRP A 59 25.24 -10.71 -0.06
C TRP A 59 26.72 -11.06 -0.07
N HIS A 60 27.10 -12.29 0.28
CA HIS A 60 28.48 -12.75 0.11
C HIS A 60 28.86 -12.80 -1.37
N GLU A 61 28.00 -13.38 -2.22
CA GLU A 61 28.19 -13.39 -3.67
C GLU A 61 28.25 -11.96 -4.23
N ASN A 62 27.37 -11.07 -3.79
CA ASN A 62 27.39 -9.67 -4.22
C ASN A 62 28.65 -8.93 -3.81
N ARG A 63 29.23 -9.25 -2.65
CA ARG A 63 30.51 -8.68 -2.23
C ARG A 63 31.67 -9.22 -3.06
N GLU A 64 31.65 -10.49 -3.42
CA GLU A 64 32.68 -11.12 -4.26
C GLU A 64 32.60 -10.64 -5.72
N ASP A 65 31.38 -10.41 -6.22
CA ASP A 65 31.10 -9.91 -7.56
C ASP A 65 31.07 -8.37 -7.58
N GLY A 66 32.14 -7.74 -8.05
CA GLY A 66 32.17 -6.28 -8.19
C GLY A 66 32.28 -5.50 -6.87
N GLY A 67 32.65 -6.16 -5.77
CA GLY A 67 32.94 -5.54 -4.47
C GLY A 67 31.70 -5.00 -3.74
N GLY A 68 30.49 -5.41 -4.15
CA GLY A 68 29.23 -4.81 -3.69
C GLY A 68 29.01 -3.38 -4.17
N LYS A 69 29.75 -2.93 -5.20
CA LYS A 69 29.75 -1.53 -5.69
C LYS A 69 29.60 -1.41 -7.20
N SER A 70 29.64 -2.52 -7.93
CA SER A 70 29.54 -2.54 -9.39
C SER A 70 28.79 -3.78 -9.86
N GLY A 71 28.20 -3.72 -11.05
CA GLY A 71 27.29 -4.77 -11.52
C GLY A 71 25.93 -4.67 -10.84
N VAL A 72 25.53 -5.72 -10.11
CA VAL A 72 24.33 -5.71 -9.28
C VAL A 72 24.68 -5.10 -7.92
N VAL A 73 23.89 -4.15 -7.44
CA VAL A 73 24.12 -3.47 -6.16
C VAL A 73 22.81 -3.49 -5.37
N GLY A 74 22.88 -3.93 -4.10
CA GLY A 74 21.75 -3.82 -3.17
C GLY A 74 21.63 -2.39 -2.66
N LEU A 75 20.42 -1.83 -2.72
CA LEU A 75 20.12 -0.44 -2.37
C LEU A 75 18.77 -0.36 -1.65
N ASN A 76 18.61 0.66 -0.82
CA ASN A 76 17.32 1.08 -0.30
C ASN A 76 16.53 1.84 -1.39
N GLY A 77 15.21 1.91 -1.23
CA GLY A 77 14.34 2.62 -2.18
C GLY A 77 14.74 4.09 -2.35
N THR A 78 15.00 4.79 -1.24
CA THR A 78 15.44 6.20 -1.27
C THR A 78 16.77 6.38 -1.98
N GLU A 79 17.77 5.53 -1.70
CA GLU A 79 19.09 5.61 -2.35
C GLU A 79 18.98 5.47 -3.87
N TYR A 80 18.14 4.53 -4.34
CA TYR A 80 17.93 4.36 -5.76
C TYR A 80 17.30 5.60 -6.41
N LEU A 81 16.29 6.20 -5.78
CA LEU A 81 15.64 7.42 -6.26
C LEU A 81 16.62 8.60 -6.32
N GLU A 82 17.40 8.81 -5.25
CA GLU A 82 18.42 9.85 -5.20
C GLU A 82 19.49 9.68 -6.29
N ILE A 83 19.91 8.44 -6.56
CA ILE A 83 20.91 8.13 -7.59
C ILE A 83 20.37 8.43 -9.00
N ILE A 84 19.13 8.06 -9.31
CA ILE A 84 18.58 8.30 -10.65
C ILE A 84 18.28 9.78 -10.89
N GLU A 85 17.86 10.53 -9.86
CA GLU A 85 17.69 11.98 -9.93
C GLU A 85 19.05 12.68 -10.10
N ALA A 86 20.07 12.25 -9.35
CA ALA A 86 21.44 12.74 -9.53
C ALA A 86 22.01 12.42 -10.93
N ALA A 87 21.55 11.33 -11.55
CA ALA A 87 21.87 11.00 -12.95
C ALA A 87 21.09 11.85 -13.97
N GLY A 88 20.15 12.69 -13.52
CA GLY A 88 19.40 13.64 -14.34
C GLY A 88 17.97 13.22 -14.66
N VAL A 89 17.44 12.15 -14.06
CA VAL A 89 16.01 11.81 -14.21
C VAL A 89 15.17 12.88 -13.55
N ASN A 90 14.17 13.41 -14.26
CA ASN A 90 13.14 14.27 -13.67
C ASN A 90 12.06 13.37 -13.02
N PRO A 91 11.66 13.59 -11.75
CA PRO A 91 10.52 12.90 -11.15
C PRO A 91 9.22 12.95 -11.97
N ASP A 92 9.01 13.99 -12.79
CA ASP A 92 7.86 14.08 -13.70
C ASP A 92 7.89 13.01 -14.81
N ASP A 93 9.06 12.44 -15.11
CA ASP A 93 9.24 11.38 -16.10
C ASP A 93 9.04 9.98 -15.48
N TYR A 94 8.76 9.87 -14.18
CA TYR A 94 8.53 8.58 -13.52
C TYR A 94 7.31 7.86 -14.09
N PRO A 95 7.35 6.51 -14.22
CA PRO A 95 6.18 5.76 -14.65
C PRO A 95 5.00 5.98 -13.71
N ILE A 96 3.84 6.29 -14.30
CA ILE A 96 2.59 6.45 -13.56
C ILE A 96 2.16 5.09 -13.00
N CYS A 97 2.04 5.00 -11.68
CA CYS A 97 1.52 3.82 -10.98
C CYS A 97 0.08 4.07 -10.54
N GLN A 98 -0.84 3.20 -10.95
CA GLN A 98 -2.27 3.29 -10.61
C GLN A 98 -2.81 1.91 -10.25
N GLY A 99 -3.84 1.88 -9.40
CA GLY A 99 -4.58 0.66 -9.13
C GLY A 99 -5.13 0.06 -10.42
N VAL A 100 -5.23 -1.26 -10.49
CA VAL A 100 -5.81 -1.95 -11.65
C VAL A 100 -7.19 -1.36 -11.95
N ASN A 101 -7.49 -1.20 -13.24
CA ASN A 101 -8.70 -0.56 -13.77
C ASN A 101 -8.90 0.94 -13.46
N GLN A 102 -8.22 1.54 -12.47
CA GLN A 102 -8.46 2.95 -12.10
C GLN A 102 -8.11 3.93 -13.21
N HIS A 103 -7.13 3.61 -14.06
CA HIS A 103 -6.79 4.42 -15.24
C HIS A 103 -7.95 4.62 -16.22
N LYS A 104 -8.93 3.71 -16.24
CA LYS A 104 -10.11 3.81 -17.11
C LYS A 104 -11.01 4.98 -16.71
N ILE A 105 -11.02 5.36 -15.42
CA ILE A 105 -11.76 6.55 -14.96
C ILE A 105 -11.16 7.81 -15.59
N TRP A 106 -9.83 7.91 -15.59
CA TRP A 106 -9.11 9.08 -16.12
C TRP A 106 -9.11 9.16 -17.65
N GLN A 107 -9.59 8.12 -18.34
CA GLN A 107 -9.90 8.18 -19.77
C GLN A 107 -11.27 8.84 -20.05
N LEU A 108 -12.16 8.87 -19.05
CA LEU A 108 -13.48 9.49 -19.13
C LEU A 108 -13.55 10.85 -18.41
N VAL A 109 -12.68 11.06 -17.42
CA VAL A 109 -12.62 12.28 -16.62
C VAL A 109 -11.27 12.94 -16.83
N ASP A 110 -11.30 14.17 -17.33
CA ASP A 110 -10.13 15.05 -17.34
C ASP A 110 -9.67 15.35 -15.90
N PRO A 111 -8.43 14.94 -15.52
CA PRO A 111 -7.90 15.14 -14.18
C PRO A 111 -7.90 16.61 -13.73
N ASP A 112 -7.68 17.56 -14.64
CA ASP A 112 -7.59 18.99 -14.31
C ASP A 112 -8.96 19.62 -14.01
N SER A 113 -10.04 18.94 -14.39
CA SER A 113 -11.41 19.38 -14.14
C SER A 113 -12.25 18.32 -13.40
N ALA A 114 -11.58 17.41 -12.69
CA ALA A 114 -12.21 16.34 -11.94
C ALA A 114 -13.08 16.90 -10.80
N THR A 115 -14.27 16.32 -10.65
CA THR A 115 -15.20 16.58 -9.54
C THR A 115 -15.73 15.25 -9.04
N PRO A 116 -16.15 15.14 -7.77
CA PRO A 116 -16.75 13.90 -7.24
C PRO A 116 -17.87 13.37 -8.14
N GLU A 117 -18.74 14.26 -8.65
CA GLU A 117 -19.88 13.90 -9.49
C GLU A 117 -19.44 13.35 -10.85
N LYS A 118 -18.42 13.95 -11.49
CA LYS A 118 -17.86 13.43 -12.75
C LYS A 118 -17.20 12.06 -12.56
N VAL A 119 -16.47 11.89 -11.46
CA VAL A 119 -15.81 10.62 -11.13
C VAL A 119 -16.84 9.53 -10.85
N GLU A 120 -17.88 9.82 -10.07
CA GLU A 120 -18.97 8.90 -9.78
C GLU A 120 -19.72 8.50 -11.06
N SER A 121 -20.04 9.48 -11.92
CA SER A 121 -20.67 9.20 -13.22
C SER A 121 -19.80 8.33 -14.13
N ALA A 122 -18.47 8.54 -14.14
CA ALA A 122 -17.55 7.71 -14.91
C ALA A 122 -17.46 6.28 -14.36
N ILE A 123 -17.44 6.12 -13.04
CA ILE A 123 -17.48 4.81 -12.38
C ILE A 123 -18.77 4.06 -12.74
N ASP A 124 -19.92 4.73 -12.68
CA ASP A 124 -21.21 4.13 -13.02
C ASP A 124 -21.29 3.73 -14.50
N GLN A 125 -20.79 4.59 -15.39
CA GLN A 125 -20.68 4.26 -16.81
C GLN A 125 -19.80 3.02 -17.01
N LEU A 126 -18.60 2.98 -16.42
CA LEU A 126 -17.68 1.85 -16.55
C LEU A 126 -18.26 0.55 -16.00
N LYS A 127 -18.96 0.59 -14.85
CA LYS A 127 -19.68 -0.57 -14.31
C LYS A 127 -20.74 -1.11 -15.26
N GLN A 128 -21.39 -0.26 -16.06
CA GLN A 128 -22.40 -0.65 -17.04
C GLN A 128 -21.78 -1.17 -18.35
N THR A 129 -20.68 -0.57 -18.80
CA THR A 129 -20.13 -0.82 -20.15
C THR A 129 -18.96 -1.82 -20.18
N ASP A 130 -18.27 -2.02 -19.06
CA ASP A 130 -17.13 -2.93 -18.95
C ASP A 130 -17.36 -3.94 -17.81
N HIS A 131 -17.74 -5.17 -18.17
CA HIS A 131 -18.00 -6.24 -17.21
C HIS A 131 -16.77 -6.66 -16.38
N ASN A 132 -15.56 -6.28 -16.79
CA ASN A 132 -14.32 -6.53 -16.05
C ASN A 132 -13.90 -5.33 -15.18
N PHE A 133 -14.69 -4.25 -15.17
CA PHE A 133 -14.41 -3.09 -14.34
C PHE A 133 -14.86 -3.33 -12.91
N HIS A 134 -13.92 -3.24 -11.98
CA HIS A 134 -14.15 -3.32 -10.55
C HIS A 134 -13.32 -2.26 -9.84
N MET A 135 -13.94 -1.58 -8.86
CA MET A 135 -13.27 -0.61 -7.98
C MET A 135 -12.90 -1.20 -6.63
N ASP A 136 -13.46 -2.36 -6.29
CA ASP A 136 -13.34 -2.96 -4.97
C ASP A 136 -12.02 -3.74 -4.79
N GLY A 137 -11.27 -3.90 -5.87
CA GLY A 137 -9.97 -4.56 -5.93
C GLY A 137 -8.86 -3.54 -6.20
N ALA A 138 -7.85 -3.52 -5.35
CA ALA A 138 -6.58 -2.82 -5.53
C ALA A 138 -5.63 -3.29 -4.42
N SER A 139 -5.17 -4.52 -4.52
CA SER A 139 -4.14 -5.07 -3.65
C SER A 139 -3.01 -5.61 -4.51
N TRP A 140 -1.88 -5.94 -3.87
CA TRP A 140 -0.79 -6.62 -4.53
C TRP A 140 -1.19 -7.98 -5.18
N THR A 141 -2.29 -8.62 -4.74
CA THR A 141 -2.86 -9.84 -5.36
C THR A 141 -3.92 -9.54 -6.43
N ASN A 142 -4.40 -8.30 -6.52
CA ASN A 142 -5.43 -7.79 -7.46
C ASN A 142 -6.83 -8.45 -7.40
N ASP A 143 -7.00 -9.55 -6.67
CA ASP A 143 -8.22 -10.36 -6.65
C ASP A 143 -9.01 -10.27 -5.33
N LEU A 144 -8.39 -9.82 -4.25
CA LEU A 144 -9.03 -9.69 -2.94
C LEU A 144 -9.85 -8.39 -2.87
N SER A 145 -11.16 -8.52 -2.63
CA SER A 145 -12.00 -7.37 -2.30
C SER A 145 -11.78 -6.97 -0.85
N TRP A 146 -11.56 -5.67 -0.60
CA TRP A 146 -11.47 -5.10 0.75
C TRP A 146 -12.78 -4.46 1.23
N VAL A 147 -13.85 -4.68 0.46
CA VAL A 147 -15.16 -4.05 0.64
C VAL A 147 -16.25 -5.11 0.81
N LYS A 148 -16.42 -5.99 -0.18
CA LYS A 148 -17.51 -6.96 -0.22
C LYS A 148 -17.37 -8.03 0.87
N GLY A 149 -18.42 -8.25 1.66
CA GLY A 149 -18.45 -9.26 2.71
C GLY A 149 -17.86 -8.82 4.05
N TYR A 150 -17.50 -7.54 4.17
CA TYR A 150 -16.94 -6.93 5.38
C TYR A 150 -17.80 -5.78 5.92
N GLU A 151 -19.07 -5.71 5.52
CA GLU A 151 -20.01 -4.65 5.88
C GLU A 151 -20.15 -4.55 7.41
N ASN A 152 -20.14 -5.69 8.09
CA ASN A 152 -20.22 -5.79 9.56
C ASN A 152 -19.03 -5.16 10.32
N VAL A 153 -17.94 -4.82 9.62
CA VAL A 153 -16.77 -4.11 10.17
C VAL A 153 -16.66 -2.71 9.56
N LEU A 154 -16.89 -2.57 8.26
CA LEU A 154 -16.75 -1.31 7.53
C LEU A 154 -17.79 -0.27 7.93
N GLU A 155 -19.05 -0.68 8.10
CA GLU A 155 -20.10 0.27 8.48
C GLU A 155 -19.85 0.87 9.89
N PRO A 156 -19.60 0.07 10.95
CA PRO A 156 -19.23 0.62 12.26
C PRO A 156 -17.97 1.49 12.24
N MET A 157 -16.96 1.09 11.45
CA MET A 157 -15.73 1.88 11.26
C MET A 157 -16.04 3.27 10.69
N ASN A 158 -16.85 3.34 9.63
CA ASN A 158 -17.27 4.61 9.01
C ASN A 158 -18.10 5.46 9.96
N GLN A 159 -19.03 4.84 10.70
CA GLN A 159 -19.86 5.53 11.69
C GLN A 159 -19.01 6.17 12.80
N LEU A 160 -18.02 5.43 13.33
CA LEU A 160 -17.12 5.96 14.36
C LEU A 160 -16.24 7.10 13.82
N SER A 161 -15.70 6.95 12.61
CA SER A 161 -14.91 8.00 11.95
C SER A 161 -15.74 9.28 11.76
N ALA A 162 -16.96 9.15 11.24
CA ALA A 162 -17.88 10.27 11.07
C ALA A 162 -18.19 10.96 12.41
N ALA A 163 -18.51 10.19 13.46
CA ALA A 163 -18.80 10.72 14.78
C ALA A 163 -17.58 11.44 15.41
N PHE A 164 -16.38 10.89 15.23
CA PHE A 164 -15.13 11.51 15.68
C PHE A 164 -14.93 12.89 15.05
N HIS A 165 -15.02 12.99 13.73
CA HIS A 165 -14.86 14.24 13.00
C HIS A 165 -15.96 15.26 13.32
N GLN A 166 -17.22 14.81 13.41
CA GLN A 166 -18.33 15.67 13.82
C GLN A 166 -18.12 16.30 15.20
N LYS A 167 -17.53 15.55 16.15
CA LYS A 167 -17.27 16.03 17.50
C LYS A 167 -16.05 16.95 17.55
N TYR A 168 -14.92 16.53 16.97
CA TYR A 168 -13.64 17.16 17.25
C TYR A 168 -13.15 18.16 16.21
N ASP A 169 -13.60 18.12 14.95
CA ASP A 169 -13.06 19.02 13.91
C ASP A 169 -13.28 20.49 14.26
N ARG A 170 -14.50 20.84 14.71
CA ARG A 170 -14.80 22.21 15.17
C ARG A 170 -14.01 22.60 16.41
N LEU A 171 -13.83 21.67 17.35
CA LEU A 171 -13.10 21.92 18.60
C LEU A 171 -11.61 22.18 18.32
N LEU A 172 -11.01 21.40 17.42
CA LEU A 172 -9.62 21.59 16.98
C LEU A 172 -9.42 22.90 16.23
N GLN A 173 -10.40 23.31 15.41
CA GLN A 173 -10.36 24.61 14.73
C GLN A 173 -10.40 25.78 15.70
N GLN A 174 -11.09 25.63 16.84
CA GLN A 174 -11.20 26.65 17.88
C GLN A 174 -9.98 26.66 18.80
N ASP A 175 -9.48 25.48 19.18
CA ASP A 175 -8.33 25.33 20.05
C ASP A 175 -7.53 24.06 19.72
N ALA A 176 -6.33 24.25 19.17
CA ALA A 176 -5.41 23.15 18.86
C ALA A 176 -4.93 22.38 20.11
N ALA A 177 -5.03 22.96 21.32
CA ALA A 177 -4.67 22.25 22.56
C ALA A 177 -5.61 21.08 22.87
N VAL A 178 -6.80 21.02 22.28
CA VAL A 178 -7.72 19.87 22.37
C VAL A 178 -7.02 18.57 21.95
N ALA A 179 -6.11 18.62 20.98
CA ALA A 179 -5.35 17.45 20.54
C ALA A 179 -4.45 16.82 21.63
N LYS A 180 -4.16 17.57 22.70
CA LYS A 180 -3.36 17.13 23.85
C LYS A 180 -4.22 16.61 25.01
N GLN A 181 -5.53 16.77 24.93
CA GLN A 181 -6.46 16.30 25.95
C GLN A 181 -6.56 14.77 25.89
N PHE A 182 -6.69 14.15 27.06
CA PHE A 182 -6.74 12.69 27.18
C PHE A 182 -7.94 12.12 26.42
N GLU A 183 -9.08 12.77 26.51
CA GLU A 183 -10.35 12.37 25.88
C GLU A 183 -10.24 12.35 24.35
N TYR A 184 -9.60 13.37 23.77
CA TYR A 184 -9.33 13.42 22.34
C TYR A 184 -8.38 12.29 21.92
N GLN A 185 -7.26 12.12 22.63
CA GLN A 185 -6.26 11.11 22.28
C GLN A 185 -6.82 9.68 22.40
N GLN A 186 -7.64 9.43 23.41
CA GLN A 186 -8.31 8.15 23.60
C GLN A 186 -9.33 7.89 22.49
N ALA A 187 -10.12 8.90 22.12
CA ALA A 187 -11.06 8.81 21.01
C ALA A 187 -10.35 8.55 19.66
N LEU A 188 -9.26 9.29 19.40
CA LEU A 188 -8.45 9.13 18.20
C LEU A 188 -7.82 7.74 18.14
N LEU A 189 -7.32 7.24 19.27
CA LEU A 189 -6.76 5.89 19.36
C LEU A 189 -7.77 4.83 18.92
N TYR A 190 -9.00 4.85 19.46
CA TYR A 190 -10.02 3.87 19.05
C TYR A 190 -10.48 4.06 17.60
N ASN A 191 -10.58 5.30 17.11
CA ASN A 191 -10.88 5.57 15.71
C ASN A 191 -9.82 4.97 14.78
N LEU A 192 -8.52 5.11 15.11
CA LEU A 192 -7.43 4.54 14.32
C LEU A 192 -7.35 3.01 14.46
N LEU A 193 -7.54 2.47 15.67
CA LEU A 193 -7.48 1.03 15.91
C LEU A 193 -8.58 0.27 15.16
N VAL A 194 -9.80 0.80 15.10
CA VAL A 194 -10.89 0.13 14.35
C VAL A 194 -10.61 0.12 12.83
N GLN A 195 -9.83 1.08 12.32
CA GLN A 195 -9.51 1.23 10.90
C GLN A 195 -8.42 0.27 10.39
N THR A 196 -7.85 -0.58 11.25
CA THR A 196 -6.85 -1.57 10.82
C THR A 196 -7.41 -2.50 9.73
N SER A 197 -6.60 -2.74 8.70
CA SER A 197 -6.95 -3.67 7.61
C SER A 197 -7.00 -5.12 8.07
N CYS A 198 -6.34 -5.48 9.17
CA CYS A 198 -6.29 -6.85 9.71
C CYS A 198 -7.67 -7.47 9.92
N PHE A 199 -8.66 -6.67 10.36
CA PHE A 199 -10.02 -7.17 10.61
C PHE A 199 -10.76 -7.61 9.34
N ARG A 200 -10.33 -7.12 8.18
CA ARG A 200 -10.84 -7.56 6.87
C ARG A 200 -9.97 -8.67 6.31
N TYR A 201 -8.65 -8.53 6.42
CA TYR A 201 -7.70 -9.50 5.88
C TYR A 201 -7.88 -10.91 6.46
N TRP A 202 -8.05 -11.03 7.78
CA TRP A 202 -8.19 -12.32 8.45
C TRP A 202 -9.63 -12.86 8.50
N GLY A 203 -10.57 -12.22 7.82
CA GLY A 203 -11.94 -12.71 7.70
C GLY A 203 -12.77 -12.50 8.97
N GLN A 204 -13.49 -13.54 9.40
CA GLN A 204 -14.48 -13.50 10.48
C GLN A 204 -13.94 -14.14 11.78
N GLY A 205 -14.68 -14.01 12.88
CA GLY A 205 -14.35 -14.62 14.18
C GLY A 205 -13.61 -13.66 15.10
N THR A 206 -12.57 -14.14 15.80
CA THR A 206 -11.88 -13.38 16.86
C THR A 206 -11.44 -11.99 16.42
N TRP A 207 -10.95 -11.85 15.18
CA TRP A 207 -10.56 -10.54 14.63
C TRP A 207 -11.74 -9.57 14.51
N THR A 208 -12.89 -10.03 14.02
CA THR A 208 -14.10 -9.20 13.94
C THR A 208 -14.71 -8.89 15.31
N ASP A 209 -14.53 -9.77 16.30
CA ASP A 209 -14.95 -9.50 17.67
C ASP A 209 -14.09 -8.42 18.31
N TYR A 210 -12.77 -8.41 18.06
CA TYR A 210 -11.91 -7.29 18.44
C TYR A 210 -12.30 -5.99 17.75
N ALA A 211 -12.64 -6.03 16.45
CA ALA A 211 -13.13 -4.86 15.73
C ALA A 211 -14.38 -4.27 16.40
N ARG A 212 -15.34 -5.13 16.76
CA ARG A 212 -16.58 -4.74 17.45
C ARG A 212 -16.32 -4.14 18.82
N GLU A 213 -15.40 -4.73 19.60
CA GLU A 213 -15.04 -4.22 20.92
C GLU A 213 -14.35 -2.85 20.83
N LEU A 214 -13.42 -2.67 19.88
CA LEU A 214 -12.77 -1.38 19.64
C LEU A 214 -13.77 -0.32 19.21
N TYR A 215 -14.70 -0.67 18.30
CA TYR A 215 -15.81 0.19 17.93
C TYR A 215 -16.65 0.60 19.15
N ASN A 216 -17.07 -0.36 19.98
CA ASN A 216 -17.91 -0.07 21.16
C ASN A 216 -17.23 0.90 22.12
N ARG A 217 -15.92 0.72 22.36
CA ARG A 217 -15.13 1.63 23.21
C ARG A 217 -15.01 3.03 22.60
N GLY A 218 -14.71 3.12 21.31
CA GLY A 218 -14.66 4.41 20.61
C GLY A 218 -15.99 5.13 20.61
N ALA A 219 -17.08 4.41 20.29
CA ALA A 219 -18.44 4.95 20.26
C ALA A 219 -18.90 5.45 21.63
N ALA A 220 -18.47 4.81 22.72
CA ALA A 220 -18.76 5.28 24.08
C ALA A 220 -18.14 6.66 24.37
N LEU A 221 -17.01 7.01 23.74
CA LEU A 221 -16.35 8.30 23.89
C LEU A 221 -16.95 9.39 22.99
N MET A 222 -17.79 9.01 22.03
CA MET A 222 -18.46 9.95 21.12
C MET A 222 -19.78 10.48 21.69
N LYS A 223 -20.33 9.79 22.68
CA LYS A 223 -21.46 10.28 23.49
C LYS A 223 -21.03 11.46 24.37
#